data_AF-A0A6L9Q4H7-F1
#
_entry.id   AF-A0A6L9Q4H7-F1
#
_cell.length_a   1.000
_cell.length_b   1.000
_cell.length_c   1.000
_cell.angle_alpha   90.00
_cell.angle_beta   90.00
_cell.angle_gamma   90.00
#
_symmetry.space_group_name_H-M   'P 1'
#
loop_
_entity.id
_entity.type
_entity.pdbx_description
1 polymer ?
#
loop_
_entity_poly.entity_id
_entity_poly.type
_entity_poly.pdbx_seq_one_letter_code
_entity_poly.pdbx_strand_id
1 'polypeptide(L)'
;MNHATPELAAALSIMLDKIEATLRESGYQGEPIAMYLAGGLAVNYYCGTRFTTDVDASFSRRVALNYRDLVVDFKDAAGKDSQIYFDTSYSPTLGPMHEDYEDDAIEWTGIGNERRLVKVMVLAPVDKLEFPSSGVGVRRRQWKAARKVGSPGEALSWRISGRGFPRWCSEPGAPRHRCPPIP
;
A
#
# COMPACT_ATOMS: atom_id res chain seq x y z
N MET A 1 7.21 -2.99 5.74
CA MET A 1 6.14 -3.99 5.55
C MET A 1 5.67 -3.84 4.12
N ASN A 2 6.06 -4.77 3.26
CA ASN A 2 5.62 -4.87 1.87
C ASN A 2 5.11 -6.31 1.72
N HIS A 3 3.80 -6.46 1.61
CA HIS A 3 3.09 -7.73 1.46
C HIS A 3 2.47 -7.86 0.08
N ALA A 4 2.85 -6.98 -0.86
CA ALA A 4 2.31 -7.00 -2.21
C ALA A 4 2.50 -8.38 -2.84
N THR A 5 1.47 -8.88 -3.52
CA THR A 5 1.60 -10.14 -4.23
C THR A 5 2.61 -9.97 -5.37
N PRO A 6 3.52 -10.93 -5.56
CA PRO A 6 4.62 -10.77 -6.50
C PRO A 6 4.13 -10.59 -7.94
N GLU A 7 2.99 -11.18 -8.29
CA GLU A 7 2.38 -11.08 -9.62
C GLU A 7 1.86 -9.66 -9.90
N LEU A 8 1.19 -9.03 -8.93
CA LEU A 8 0.71 -7.66 -9.05
C LEU A 8 1.88 -6.66 -9.03
N ALA A 9 2.89 -6.89 -8.18
CA ALA A 9 4.08 -6.06 -8.16
C ALA A 9 4.86 -6.14 -9.48
N ALA A 10 4.96 -7.32 -10.09
CA ALA A 10 5.58 -7.51 -11.40
C ALA A 10 4.78 -6.81 -12.52
N ALA A 11 3.46 -6.98 -12.52
CA ALA A 11 2.59 -6.30 -13.49
C ALA A 11 2.69 -4.77 -13.37
N LEU A 12 2.69 -4.24 -12.14
CA LEU A 12 2.90 -2.81 -11.88
C LEU A 12 4.27 -2.35 -12.38
N SER A 13 5.32 -3.13 -12.16
CA SER A 13 6.67 -2.80 -12.68
C SER A 13 6.68 -2.66 -14.20
N ILE A 14 6.00 -3.56 -14.93
CA ILE A 14 5.87 -3.49 -16.38
C ILE A 14 5.10 -2.22 -16.79
N MET A 15 4.04 -1.87 -16.07
CA MET A 15 3.31 -0.63 -16.33
C MET A 15 4.20 0.61 -16.13
N LEU A 16 5.02 0.62 -15.08
CA LEU A 16 5.99 1.69 -14.83
C LEU A 16 7.04 1.79 -15.94
N ASP A 17 7.54 0.66 -16.45
CA ASP A 17 8.47 0.64 -17.58
C ASP A 17 7.87 1.28 -18.83
N LYS A 18 6.58 1.01 -19.10
CA LYS A 18 5.84 1.65 -20.21
C LYS A 18 5.69 3.15 -20.00
N ILE A 19 5.30 3.58 -18.80
CA ILE A 19 5.19 5.01 -18.45
C ILE A 19 6.55 5.72 -18.64
N GLU A 20 7.64 5.08 -18.20
CA GLU A 20 8.98 5.64 -18.39
C GLU A 20 9.41 5.73 -19.83
N ALA A 21 9.10 4.73 -20.66
CA ALA A 21 9.35 4.78 -22.08
C ALA A 21 8.66 6.02 -22.70
N THR A 22 7.37 6.22 -22.39
CA THR A 22 6.62 7.41 -22.85
C THR A 22 7.26 8.72 -22.37
N LEU A 23 7.67 8.79 -21.10
CA LEU A 23 8.34 9.99 -20.56
C LEU A 23 9.67 10.27 -21.28
N ARG A 24 10.49 9.26 -21.51
CA ARG A 24 11.78 9.39 -22.20
C ARG A 24 11.60 9.78 -23.67
N GLU A 25 10.63 9.17 -24.36
CA GLU A 25 10.27 9.50 -25.74
C GLU A 25 9.78 10.94 -25.87
N SER A 26 9.06 11.45 -24.86
CA SER A 26 8.66 12.86 -24.81
C SER A 26 9.82 13.84 -24.54
N GLY A 27 11.03 13.33 -24.26
CA GLY A 27 12.21 14.14 -23.97
C GLY A 27 12.27 14.66 -22.53
N TYR A 28 11.54 14.05 -21.58
CA TYR A 28 11.55 14.49 -20.19
C TYR A 28 12.92 14.26 -19.53
N GLN A 29 13.54 15.34 -19.03
CA GLN A 29 14.81 15.33 -18.30
C GLN A 29 14.72 16.00 -16.92
N GLY A 30 13.49 16.17 -16.41
CA GLY A 30 13.25 16.81 -15.12
C GLY A 30 13.48 15.89 -13.92
N GLU A 31 13.18 16.42 -12.74
CA GLU A 31 13.21 15.67 -11.49
C GLU A 31 12.28 14.45 -11.51
N PRO A 32 12.56 13.39 -10.72
CA PRO A 32 11.67 12.25 -10.60
C PRO A 32 10.24 12.64 -10.24
N ILE A 33 9.27 11.99 -10.88
CA ILE A 33 7.84 12.22 -10.69
C ILE A 33 7.33 11.24 -9.64
N ALA A 34 6.80 11.75 -8.53
CA ALA A 34 6.08 10.91 -7.57
C ALA A 34 4.72 10.49 -8.14
N MET A 35 4.42 9.20 -8.09
CA MET A 35 3.14 8.58 -8.40
C MET A 35 2.53 8.03 -7.10
N TYR A 36 1.47 8.67 -6.63
CA TYR A 36 0.75 8.31 -5.41
C TYR A 36 -0.29 7.25 -5.71
N LEU A 37 -0.04 6.03 -5.24
CA LEU A 37 -0.88 4.86 -5.43
C LEU A 37 -1.91 4.72 -4.31
N ALA A 38 -3.17 4.61 -4.70
CA ALA A 38 -4.33 4.46 -3.83
C ALA A 38 -5.07 3.13 -4.11
N GLY A 39 -6.27 3.01 -3.52
CA GLY A 39 -7.22 1.98 -3.90
C GLY A 39 -6.78 0.56 -3.55
N GLY A 40 -7.26 -0.41 -4.33
CA GLY A 40 -7.05 -1.83 -4.06
C GLY A 40 -5.58 -2.25 -4.10
N LEU A 41 -4.78 -1.61 -4.95
CA LEU A 41 -3.35 -1.94 -5.09
C LEU A 41 -2.54 -1.43 -3.89
N ALA A 42 -2.90 -0.27 -3.34
CA ALA A 42 -2.33 0.20 -2.08
C ALA A 42 -2.70 -0.74 -0.91
N VAL A 43 -3.94 -1.25 -0.84
CA VAL A 43 -4.33 -2.26 0.16
C VAL A 43 -3.53 -3.55 -0.03
N ASN A 44 -3.31 -3.99 -1.29
CA ASN A 44 -2.50 -5.16 -1.61
C ASN A 44 -1.08 -5.00 -1.06
N TYR A 45 -0.47 -3.83 -1.23
CA TYR A 45 0.86 -3.54 -0.68
C TYR A 45 0.95 -3.78 0.83
N TYR A 46 -0.08 -3.41 1.61
CA TYR A 46 -0.05 -3.56 3.06
C TYR A 46 -0.45 -4.94 3.57
N CYS A 47 -1.39 -5.61 2.91
CA CYS A 47 -2.00 -6.83 3.46
C CYS A 47 -1.81 -8.07 2.59
N GLY A 48 -1.48 -7.92 1.30
CA GLY A 48 -1.35 -9.03 0.35
C GLY A 48 -2.63 -9.79 0.05
N THR A 49 -3.78 -9.34 0.53
CA THR A 49 -5.05 -10.08 0.49
C THR A 49 -6.08 -9.51 -0.48
N ARG A 50 -6.05 -8.21 -0.77
CA ARG A 50 -6.98 -7.58 -1.72
C ARG A 50 -6.36 -7.62 -3.11
N PHE A 51 -6.98 -8.35 -4.02
CA PHE A 51 -6.65 -8.31 -5.43
C PHE A 51 -7.48 -7.24 -6.13
N THR A 52 -6.88 -6.52 -7.07
CA THR A 52 -7.54 -5.44 -7.80
C THR A 52 -7.00 -5.37 -9.22
N THR A 53 -7.83 -4.91 -10.15
CA THR A 53 -7.46 -4.76 -11.58
C THR A 53 -7.23 -3.29 -11.95
N ASP A 54 -7.74 -2.36 -11.16
CA ASP A 54 -7.56 -0.92 -11.31
C ASP A 54 -6.30 -0.42 -10.58
N VAL A 55 -5.51 0.37 -11.29
CA VAL A 55 -4.41 1.13 -10.71
C VAL A 55 -4.89 2.57 -10.49
N ASP A 56 -5.38 2.83 -9.28
CA ASP A 56 -5.74 4.16 -8.81
C ASP A 56 -4.48 4.93 -8.45
N ALA A 57 -4.08 5.90 -9.29
CA ALA A 57 -2.91 6.70 -8.98
C ALA A 57 -2.99 8.14 -9.47
N SER A 58 -2.36 9.04 -8.71
CA SER A 58 -2.17 10.44 -9.09
C SER A 58 -0.69 10.79 -9.18
N PHE A 59 -0.32 11.66 -10.10
CA PHE A 59 1.05 12.11 -10.27
C PHE A 59 1.26 13.50 -9.65
N SER A 60 2.44 13.71 -9.06
CA SER A 60 2.92 15.02 -8.58
C SER A 60 3.05 16.08 -9.69
N ARG A 61 3.03 15.66 -10.96
CA ARG A 61 3.09 16.51 -12.15
C ARG A 61 2.08 16.04 -13.18
N ARG A 62 1.66 16.94 -14.07
CA ARG A 62 0.84 16.56 -15.22
C ARG A 62 1.69 15.76 -16.20
N VAL A 63 1.31 14.50 -16.44
CA VAL A 63 1.96 13.62 -17.41
C VAL A 63 0.97 13.28 -18.51
N ALA A 64 1.39 13.45 -19.76
CA ALA A 64 0.62 12.99 -20.92
C ALA A 64 0.96 11.53 -21.18
N LEU A 65 0.01 10.63 -20.85
CA LEU A 65 0.17 9.19 -21.02
C LEU A 65 -0.82 8.67 -22.06
N ASN A 66 -0.38 7.75 -22.90
CA ASN A 66 -1.29 6.99 -23.74
C ASN A 66 -1.92 5.86 -22.91
N TYR A 67 -3.07 6.15 -22.30
CA TYR A 67 -3.75 5.22 -21.38
C TYR A 67 -4.09 3.86 -22.01
N ARG A 68 -4.21 3.77 -23.33
CA ARG A 68 -4.46 2.51 -24.05
C ARG A 68 -3.29 1.54 -23.92
N ASP A 69 -2.08 2.06 -23.76
CA ASP A 69 -0.86 1.25 -23.63
C ASP A 69 -0.61 0.83 -22.18
N LEU A 70 -1.33 1.44 -21.22
CA LEU A 70 -1.24 1.17 -19.78
C LEU A 70 -2.21 0.08 -19.31
N VAL A 71 -2.36 -0.95 -20.15
CA VAL A 71 -2.95 -2.24 -19.77
C VAL A 71 -1.84 -3.27 -19.77
N VAL A 72 -1.76 -4.07 -18.71
CA VAL A 72 -0.74 -5.10 -18.54
C VAL A 72 -1.41 -6.40 -18.15
N ASP A 73 -1.29 -7.39 -19.03
CA ASP A 73 -1.74 -8.76 -18.76
C ASP A 73 -0.74 -9.48 -17.88
N PHE A 74 -1.26 -10.31 -16.97
CA PHE A 74 -0.46 -11.14 -16.09
C PHE A 74 -1.24 -12.38 -15.65
N LYS A 75 -0.54 -13.34 -15.06
CA LYS A 75 -1.15 -14.52 -14.43
C LYS A 75 -1.27 -14.28 -12.94
N ASP A 76 -2.46 -14.48 -12.38
CA ASP A 76 -2.63 -14.44 -10.92
C ASP A 76 -2.02 -15.68 -10.25
N ALA A 77 -2.04 -15.72 -8.91
CA ALA A 77 -1.50 -16.85 -8.13
C ALA A 77 -2.20 -18.18 -8.42
N ALA A 78 -3.41 -18.17 -9.00
CA ALA A 78 -4.14 -19.36 -9.42
C ALA A 78 -3.87 -19.74 -10.90
N GLY A 79 -2.99 -19.01 -11.60
CA GLY A 79 -2.67 -19.22 -13.02
C GLY A 79 -3.73 -18.71 -13.99
N LYS A 80 -4.71 -17.95 -13.50
CA LYS A 80 -5.77 -17.36 -14.32
C LYS A 80 -5.24 -16.12 -15.02
N ASP A 81 -5.64 -15.94 -16.28
CA ASP A 81 -5.39 -14.68 -17.01
C ASP A 81 -6.11 -13.53 -16.32
N SER A 82 -5.34 -12.49 -16.02
CA SER A 82 -5.79 -11.26 -15.41
C SER A 82 -5.07 -10.08 -16.05
N GLN A 83 -5.55 -8.87 -15.77
CA GLN A 83 -4.96 -7.64 -16.27
C GLN A 83 -5.05 -6.55 -15.22
N ILE A 84 -4.04 -5.69 -15.19
CA ILE A 84 -4.14 -4.39 -14.53
C ILE A 84 -4.28 -3.28 -15.57
N TYR A 85 -5.04 -2.24 -15.25
CA TYR A 85 -5.19 -1.05 -16.09
C TYR A 85 -5.08 0.22 -15.26
N PHE A 86 -4.52 1.26 -15.86
CA PHE A 86 -4.43 2.58 -15.21
C PHE A 86 -5.79 3.28 -15.21
N ASP A 87 -6.30 3.66 -14.03
CA ASP A 87 -7.56 4.40 -13.95
C ASP A 87 -7.35 5.89 -14.23
N THR A 88 -7.74 6.32 -15.44
CA THR A 88 -7.68 7.73 -15.85
C THR A 88 -8.72 8.64 -15.19
N SER A 89 -9.74 8.05 -14.57
CA SER A 89 -10.81 8.78 -13.89
C SER A 89 -10.51 9.04 -12.41
N TYR A 90 -9.50 8.37 -11.86
CA TYR A 90 -9.05 8.60 -10.50
C TYR A 90 -8.55 10.04 -10.32
N SER A 91 -9.11 10.75 -9.34
CA SER A 91 -8.71 12.10 -8.98
C SER A 91 -8.56 12.23 -7.47
N PRO A 92 -7.42 12.76 -6.98
CA PRO A 92 -7.21 12.96 -5.55
C PRO A 92 -8.15 14.05 -4.99
N THR A 93 -8.67 14.95 -5.83
CA THR A 93 -9.54 16.06 -5.42
C THR A 93 -10.98 15.63 -5.14
N LEU A 94 -11.45 14.55 -5.77
CA LEU A 94 -12.82 14.05 -5.61
C LEU A 94 -12.93 12.92 -4.57
N GLY A 95 -11.79 12.43 -4.07
CA GLY A 95 -11.75 11.50 -2.95
C GLY A 95 -11.59 12.21 -1.60
N PRO A 96 -12.17 11.69 -0.50
CA PRO A 96 -11.71 11.96 0.88
C PRO A 96 -10.23 11.61 1.14
N MET A 97 -9.31 12.29 0.48
CA MET A 97 -7.88 12.22 0.77
C MET A 97 -7.59 13.08 2.00
N HIS A 98 -6.71 12.62 2.89
CA HIS A 98 -6.23 13.45 3.98
C HIS A 98 -5.38 14.59 3.39
N GLU A 99 -5.43 15.79 3.97
CA GLU A 99 -4.67 16.97 3.51
C GLU A 99 -3.16 16.70 3.39
N ASP A 100 -2.62 15.91 4.31
CA ASP A 100 -1.21 15.52 4.39
C ASP A 100 -0.86 14.21 3.65
N TYR A 101 -1.70 13.71 2.72
CA TYR A 101 -1.51 12.38 2.12
C TYR A 101 -0.15 12.23 1.42
N GLU A 102 0.38 13.31 0.85
CA GLU A 102 1.68 13.30 0.15
C GLU A 102 2.84 13.09 1.14
N ASP A 103 2.75 13.69 2.32
CA ASP A 103 3.76 13.59 3.39
C ASP A 103 3.70 12.27 4.14
N ASP A 104 2.50 11.71 4.27
CA ASP A 104 2.23 10.45 4.97
C ASP A 104 2.43 9.21 4.06
N ALA A 105 2.54 9.39 2.73
CA ALA A 105 2.81 8.34 1.77
C ALA A 105 4.20 7.68 1.97
N ILE A 106 4.28 6.39 1.68
CA ILE A 106 5.50 5.58 1.83
C ILE A 106 6.02 5.16 0.47
N GLU A 107 7.31 5.34 0.22
CA GLU A 107 7.94 4.85 -0.99
C GLU A 107 7.89 3.31 -1.06
N TRP A 108 7.42 2.79 -2.20
CA TRP A 108 7.43 1.36 -2.46
C TRP A 108 8.87 0.89 -2.76
N THR A 109 9.54 0.33 -1.76
CA THR A 109 10.89 -0.21 -1.93
C THR A 109 10.89 -1.60 -2.57
N GLY A 110 11.91 -1.90 -3.39
CA GLY A 110 12.10 -3.21 -4.01
C GLY A 110 11.48 -3.39 -5.41
N ILE A 111 10.83 -2.36 -5.97
CA ILE A 111 10.34 -2.34 -7.37
C ILE A 111 11.22 -1.50 -8.30
N GLY A 112 12.40 -1.10 -7.82
CA GLY A 112 13.38 -0.33 -8.60
C GLY A 112 13.18 1.18 -8.58
N ASN A 113 12.34 1.73 -7.69
CA ASN A 113 12.08 3.18 -7.58
C ASN A 113 13.35 4.07 -7.60
N GLU A 114 14.44 3.61 -6.99
CA GLU A 114 15.72 4.34 -6.92
C GLU A 114 16.30 4.71 -8.29
N ARG A 115 16.01 3.91 -9.32
CA ARG A 115 16.57 4.03 -10.67
C ARG A 115 15.57 4.60 -11.68
N ARG A 116 14.33 4.81 -11.23
CA ARG A 116 13.17 5.12 -12.05
C ARG A 116 12.94 6.63 -12.13
N LEU A 117 12.40 7.08 -13.26
CA LEU A 117 11.90 8.45 -13.41
C LEU A 117 10.58 8.63 -12.66
N VAL A 118 9.82 7.55 -12.48
CA VAL A 118 8.57 7.53 -11.72
C VAL A 118 8.78 6.80 -10.41
N LYS A 119 8.64 7.52 -9.29
CA LYS A 119 8.74 6.96 -7.94
C LYS A 119 7.36 6.62 -7.42
N VAL A 120 7.12 5.35 -7.10
CA VAL A 120 5.83 4.91 -6.55
C VAL A 120 5.77 5.18 -5.05
N MET A 121 4.81 6.01 -4.65
CA MET A 121 4.49 6.35 -3.28
C MET A 121 3.15 5.70 -2.94
N VAL A 122 3.09 4.81 -1.97
CA VAL A 122 1.85 4.17 -1.52
C VAL A 122 1.20 5.03 -0.45
N LEU A 123 -0.08 5.38 -0.63
CA LEU A 123 -0.83 6.13 0.37
C LEU A 123 -0.88 5.39 1.70
N ALA A 124 -0.94 6.14 2.80
CA ALA A 124 -0.99 5.51 4.12
C ALA A 124 -2.33 4.82 4.36
N PRO A 125 -2.41 3.83 5.26
CA PRO A 125 -3.67 3.22 5.68
C PRO A 125 -4.74 4.16 6.19
N VAL A 126 -4.30 5.28 6.75
CA VAL A 126 -5.17 6.35 7.25
C VAL A 126 -5.77 7.18 6.11
N ASP A 127 -5.18 7.12 4.92
CA ASP A 127 -5.56 7.83 3.71
C ASP A 127 -6.29 6.84 2.80
N LYS A 128 -7.60 6.67 3.03
CA LYS A 128 -8.47 5.75 2.28
C LYS A 128 -7.81 4.45 1.81
N LEU A 129 -7.44 3.62 2.75
CA LEU A 129 -7.58 2.19 2.47
C LEU A 129 -9.00 1.84 2.88
N GLU A 130 -9.87 1.56 1.90
CA GLU A 130 -11.07 0.79 2.20
C GLU A 130 -10.64 -0.58 2.71
N PHE A 131 -10.42 -0.67 4.02
CA PHE A 131 -10.28 -1.93 4.70
C PHE A 131 -11.65 -2.62 4.69
N PRO A 132 -11.73 -3.92 4.39
CA PRO A 132 -12.93 -4.68 4.68
C PRO A 132 -13.28 -4.46 6.16
N SER A 133 -14.57 -4.27 6.45
CA SER A 133 -15.12 -3.85 7.74
C SER A 133 -14.82 -4.77 8.94
N SER A 134 -13.96 -5.76 8.78
CA SER A 134 -13.63 -6.80 9.75
C SER A 134 -12.19 -6.77 10.28
N GLY A 135 -11.37 -5.73 10.09
CA GLY A 135 -10.05 -5.75 10.73
C GLY A 135 -9.17 -4.51 10.62
N VAL A 136 -8.82 -3.98 11.80
CA VAL A 136 -7.68 -3.09 12.10
C VAL A 136 -7.81 -1.64 11.63
N GLY A 137 -8.49 -0.83 12.44
CA GLY A 137 -8.34 0.62 12.39
C GLY A 137 -6.97 1.05 12.93
N VAL A 138 -6.04 1.40 12.03
CA VAL A 138 -4.75 2.00 12.40
C VAL A 138 -4.98 3.48 12.72
N ARG A 139 -4.75 3.91 13.97
CA ARG A 139 -4.83 5.34 14.32
C ARG A 139 -3.58 6.09 13.85
N ARG A 140 -3.73 7.33 13.37
CA ARG A 140 -2.64 8.22 12.88
C ARG A 140 -1.38 8.26 13.75
N ARG A 141 -1.54 8.25 15.08
CA ARG A 141 -0.40 8.19 16.03
C ARG A 141 0.38 6.88 15.97
N GLN A 142 -0.30 5.75 15.78
CA GLN A 142 0.35 4.45 15.62
C GLN A 142 1.06 4.34 14.27
N TRP A 143 0.52 4.96 13.22
CA TRP A 143 1.17 5.04 11.91
C TRP A 143 2.47 5.86 11.95
N LYS A 144 2.42 7.09 12.49
CA LYS A 144 3.63 7.93 12.63
C LYS A 144 4.69 7.29 13.53
N ALA A 145 4.27 6.54 14.56
CA ALA A 145 5.19 5.75 15.39
C ALA A 145 5.81 4.58 14.62
N ALA A 146 5.03 3.82 13.85
CA ALA A 146 5.53 2.70 13.04
C ALA A 146 6.55 3.15 11.97
N ARG A 147 6.34 4.32 11.33
CA ARG A 147 7.30 4.94 10.40
C ARG A 147 8.65 5.22 11.06
N LYS A 148 8.64 5.67 12.32
CA LYS A 148 9.86 6.00 13.08
C LYS A 148 10.68 4.77 13.46
N VAL A 149 10.05 3.60 13.52
CA VAL A 149 10.68 2.31 13.88
C VAL A 149 11.31 1.61 12.65
N GLY A 150 11.07 2.10 11.42
CA GLY A 150 11.61 1.52 10.19
C GLY A 150 13.08 1.85 9.87
N SER A 151 13.81 2.52 10.76
CA SER A 151 15.24 2.80 10.57
C SER A 151 16.07 1.56 10.97
N PRO A 152 16.97 1.05 10.12
CA PRO A 152 17.68 -0.20 10.40
C PRO A 152 18.73 0.05 11.49
N GLY A 153 18.47 -0.41 12.72
CA GLY A 153 19.47 -0.29 13.79
C GLY A 153 19.07 -0.68 15.21
N GLU A 154 17.79 -0.74 15.58
CA GLU A 154 17.42 -1.12 16.96
C GLU A 154 16.36 -2.22 16.98
N ALA A 155 16.82 -3.42 17.33
CA ALA A 155 15.96 -4.50 17.80
C ALA A 155 15.36 -4.11 19.16
N LEU A 156 14.25 -3.36 19.13
CA LEU A 156 13.49 -3.07 20.35
C LEU A 156 12.49 -4.20 20.62
N SER A 157 12.95 -5.08 21.52
CA SER A 157 12.15 -5.93 22.39
C SER A 157 10.81 -5.27 22.76
N TRP A 158 9.71 -5.85 22.28
CA TRP A 158 8.38 -5.55 22.80
C TRP A 158 8.24 -6.13 24.20
N ARG A 159 8.70 -5.40 25.23
CA ARG A 159 8.22 -5.61 26.60
C ARG A 159 6.82 -5.00 26.68
N ILE A 160 5.82 -5.87 26.55
CA ILE A 160 4.42 -5.54 26.87
C ILE A 160 4.37 -5.19 28.37
N SER A 161 4.49 -3.91 28.69
CA SER A 161 4.19 -3.43 30.05
C SER A 161 2.66 -3.36 30.17
N GLY A 162 2.13 -4.38 30.82
CA GLY A 162 0.71 -4.49 31.11
C GLY A 162 0.23 -3.36 32.00
N ARG A 163 -0.86 -2.72 31.58
CA ARG A 163 -1.92 -2.29 32.49
C ARG A 163 -3.28 -2.63 31.87
N GLY A 164 -3.70 -3.86 32.20
CA GLY A 164 -5.05 -4.24 32.60
C GLY A 164 -6.18 -4.20 31.57
N PHE A 165 -6.44 -5.32 30.89
CA PHE A 165 -7.80 -5.83 30.62
C PHE A 165 -7.75 -7.38 30.56
N PRO A 166 -8.79 -8.10 31.04
CA PRO A 166 -8.66 -9.49 31.47
C PRO A 166 -8.53 -10.46 30.30
N ARG A 167 -7.59 -11.40 30.48
CA ARG A 167 -7.27 -12.51 29.59
C ARG A 167 -8.47 -13.45 29.50
N TRP A 168 -9.07 -13.58 28.33
CA TRP A 168 -9.99 -14.66 28.01
C TRP A 168 -9.19 -15.78 27.33
N CYS A 169 -9.01 -16.90 28.03
CA CYS A 169 -8.64 -18.16 27.37
C CYS A 169 -9.94 -18.78 26.85
N SER A 170 -10.06 -18.92 25.55
CA SER A 170 -11.15 -19.69 24.94
C SER A 170 -10.53 -20.85 24.17
N GLU A 171 -10.52 -22.03 24.80
CA GLU A 171 -10.68 -23.27 24.03
C GLU A 171 -12.16 -23.42 23.66
N PRO A 172 -12.49 -24.06 22.52
CA PRO A 172 -13.86 -24.17 22.06
C PRO A 172 -14.63 -25.14 22.97
N GLY A 173 -15.61 -24.63 23.74
CA GLY A 173 -16.65 -25.46 24.37
C GLY A 173 -16.85 -25.37 25.88
N ALA A 174 -16.13 -24.53 26.63
CA ALA A 174 -16.32 -24.44 28.11
C ALA A 174 -17.13 -23.20 28.56
N PRO A 175 -18.01 -23.31 29.57
CA PRO A 175 -18.81 -22.19 30.08
C PRO A 175 -17.97 -21.16 30.84
N ARG A 176 -18.37 -19.89 30.72
CA ARG A 176 -17.62 -18.71 31.17
C ARG A 176 -17.69 -18.53 32.70
N HIS A 177 -16.65 -18.93 33.42
CA HIS A 177 -16.40 -18.43 34.78
C HIS A 177 -15.00 -17.83 34.92
N ARG A 178 -14.90 -16.82 35.77
CA ARG A 178 -13.74 -15.93 35.94
C ARG A 178 -12.69 -16.63 36.84
N CYS A 179 -11.47 -16.84 36.34
CA CYS A 179 -10.39 -17.44 37.15
C CYS A 179 -10.00 -16.55 38.33
N PRO A 180 -9.73 -17.12 39.52
CA PRO A 180 -9.19 -16.37 40.65
C PRO A 180 -7.69 -16.09 40.47
N PRO A 181 -7.17 -14.99 41.03
CA PRO A 181 -5.74 -14.68 41.00
C PRO A 181 -4.97 -15.59 41.98
N ILE A 182 -3.78 -16.03 41.58
CA ILE A 182 -2.83 -16.82 42.39
C ILE A 182 -1.64 -15.89 42.73
N PRO A 183 -1.05 -15.98 43.95
CA PRO A 183 -0.44 -14.87 44.68
C PRO A 183 0.88 -14.34 44.14
#